data_AF-A0A6M1L1J0-F1
#
_entry.id   AF-A0A6M1L1J0-F1
#
_cell.length_a   1.000
_cell.length_b   1.000
_cell.length_c   1.000
_cell.angle_alpha   90.00
_cell.angle_beta   90.00
_cell.angle_gamma   90.00
#
_symmetry.space_group_name_H-M   'P 1'
#
loop_
_entity.id
_entity.type
_entity.pdbx_description
1 polymer ?
#
loop_
_entity_poly.entity_id
_entity_poly.type
_entity_poly.pdbx_seq_one_letter_code
_entity_poly.pdbx_strand_id
1 'polypeptide(L)' 'MKDIFMDTAKVMAKGQVTIPKRIRELLNLENGDYVTFVVNKDRVEIQNSKVFIEENIGK' A
#
# COMPACT_ATOMS: atom_id res chain seq x y z
N MET A 1 -4.75 -4.59 21.24
CA MET A 1 -3.76 -3.91 20.38
C MET A 1 -3.65 -4.75 19.12
N LYS A 2 -4.28 -4.32 18.02
CA LYS A 2 -4.45 -5.17 16.84
C LYS A 2 -3.16 -5.16 16.00
N ASP A 3 -2.40 -6.25 16.12
CA ASP A 3 -1.43 -6.82 15.19
C ASP A 3 -0.79 -5.88 14.17
N ILE A 4 0.25 -5.17 14.59
CA ILE A 4 1.17 -4.54 13.64
C ILE A 4 1.90 -5.67 12.91
N PHE A 5 1.52 -5.92 11.67
CA PHE A 5 2.20 -6.87 10.78
C PHE A 5 3.26 -6.13 9.95
N MET A 6 4.47 -6.67 9.93
CA MET A 6 5.58 -6.15 9.14
C MET A 6 6.08 -7.26 8.22
N ASP A 7 6.32 -6.91 6.96
CA ASP A 7 6.95 -7.79 5.98
C ASP A 7 8.04 -7.02 5.25
N THR A 8 9.09 -7.72 4.84
CA THR A 8 10.23 -7.11 4.13
C THR A 8 10.23 -7.59 2.70
N ALA A 9 10.29 -6.66 1.75
CA ALA A 9 10.39 -6.98 0.32
C ALA A 9 11.70 -6.45 -0.26
N LYS A 10 12.28 -7.20 -1.18
CA LYS A 10 13.47 -6.78 -1.93
C LYS A 10 13.05 -5.91 -3.10
N VAL A 11 13.79 -4.82 -3.31
CA VAL A 11 13.70 -4.03 -4.55
C VAL A 11 14.32 -4.85 -5.69
N MET A 12 13.50 -5.11 -6.70
CA MET A 12 13.86 -5.84 -7.91
C MET A 12 14.40 -4.88 -8.98
N ALA A 13 14.76 -5.42 -10.14
CA ALA A 13 15.19 -4.62 -11.27
C ALA A 13 14.17 -3.54 -11.62
N LYS A 14 14.65 -2.40 -12.13
CA LYS A 14 13.82 -1.22 -12.49
C LYS A 14 13.09 -0.56 -11.30
N GLY A 15 13.55 -0.78 -10.07
CA GLY A 15 12.97 -0.16 -8.88
C GLY A 15 11.61 -0.74 -8.47
N GLN A 16 11.26 -1.92 -8.98
CA GLN A 16 9.99 -2.59 -8.65
C GLN A 16 10.06 -3.25 -7.27
N VAL A 17 8.96 -3.18 -6.52
CA VAL A 17 8.78 -3.93 -5.27
C VAL A 17 7.49 -4.72 -5.38
N THR A 18 7.55 -6.02 -5.04
CA THR A 18 6.35 -6.85 -4.96
C THR A 18 5.61 -6.57 -3.66
N ILE A 19 4.31 -6.28 -3.74
CA ILE A 19 3.43 -6.25 -2.57
C ILE A 19 3.14 -7.70 -2.17
N PRO A 20 3.63 -8.19 -1.01
CA PRO A 20 3.41 -9.56 -0.55
C PRO A 20 1.92 -9.93 -0.56
N LYS A 21 1.61 -11.20 -0.86
CA LYS A 21 0.23 -11.68 -1.00
C LYS A 21 -0.64 -11.31 0.21
N ARG A 22 -0.10 -11.48 1.42
CA ARG A 22 -0.79 -11.16 2.67
C ARG A 22 -1.14 -9.68 2.79
N ILE A 23 -0.26 -8.77 2.34
CA ILE A 23 -0.54 -7.33 2.35
C ILE A 23 -1.62 -6.98 1.34
N ARG A 24 -1.62 -7.62 0.15
CA ARG A 24 -2.70 -7.44 -0.83
C ARG A 24 -4.06 -7.86 -0.30
N GLU A 25 -4.14 -8.99 0.40
CA GLU A 25 -5.36 -9.46 1.05
C GLU A 25 -5.86 -8.47 2.12
N LEU A 26 -4.94 -7.92 2.93
CA LEU A 26 -5.28 -6.94 3.98
C LEU A 26 -5.76 -5.59 3.41
N LEU A 27 -5.20 -5.15 2.29
CA LEU A 27 -5.57 -3.89 1.62
C LEU A 27 -6.70 -4.08 0.58
N ASN A 28 -7.21 -5.30 0.45
CA ASN A 28 -8.19 -5.70 -0.56
C ASN A 28 -7.78 -5.26 -1.98
N LEU A 29 -6.56 -5.63 -2.37
CA LEU A 29 -5.96 -5.31 -3.67
C LEU A 29 -6.00 -6.49 -4.62
N GLU A 30 -6.51 -6.25 -5.83
CA GLU A 30 -6.56 -7.17 -6.96
C GLU A 30 -5.67 -6.72 -8.12
N ASN A 31 -5.53 -7.58 -9.14
CA ASN A 31 -4.79 -7.23 -10.34
C ASN A 31 -5.52 -6.12 -11.10
N GLY A 32 -4.84 -5.01 -11.35
CA GLY A 32 -5.42 -3.83 -12.02
C GLY A 32 -5.83 -2.72 -11.06
N ASP A 33 -5.81 -2.96 -9.76
CA ASP A 33 -6.05 -1.91 -8.76
C ASP A 33 -4.91 -0.89 -8.71
N TYR A 34 -5.30 0.35 -8.41
CA TYR A 34 -4.37 1.44 -8.16
C TYR A 34 -4.02 1.50 -6.67
N VAL A 35 -2.75 1.78 -6.40
CA VAL A 35 -2.24 2.08 -5.05
C VAL A 35 -1.69 3.49 -5.00
N THR A 36 -1.93 4.17 -3.89
CA THR A 36 -1.42 5.52 -3.64
C THR A 36 -0.27 5.43 -2.65
N PHE A 37 0.85 6.05 -2.99
CA PHE A 37 1.99 6.23 -2.09
C PHE A 37 1.86 7.59 -1.41
N VAL A 38 1.76 7.58 -0.08
CA VAL A 38 1.77 8.79 0.75
C VAL A 38 3.14 8.89 1.40
N VAL A 39 3.85 9.98 1.16
CA VAL A 39 5.18 10.23 1.72
C VAL A 39 5.05 11.22 2.87
N ASN A 40 5.47 10.81 4.07
CA ASN A 40 5.51 11.66 5.25
C ASN A 40 6.88 11.53 5.92
N LYS A 41 7.68 12.60 5.83
CA LYS A 41 9.06 12.67 6.34
C LYS A 41 9.93 11.53 5.80
N ASP A 42 10.21 10.55 6.64
CA ASP A 42 11.09 9.41 6.42
C ASP A 42 10.32 8.10 6.15
N ARG A 43 8.99 8.17 6.07
CA ARG A 43 8.12 7.01 5.88
C ARG A 43 7.29 7.14 4.60
N VAL A 44 7.05 5.98 3.99
CA VAL A 44 6.12 5.83 2.87
C VAL A 44 5.02 4.88 3.32
N GLU A 45 3.79 5.31 3.15
CA GLU A 45 2.59 4.52 3.38
C GLU A 45 1.95 4.17 2.03
N ILE A 46 1.49 2.93 1.91
CA ILE A 46 0.77 2.46 0.72
C ILE A 46 -0.68 2.25 1.12
N GLN A 47 -1.59 2.91 0.41
CA GLN A 47 -3.03 2.83 0.67
C GLN A 47 -3.78 2.45 -0.60
N ASN A 48 -4.93 1.80 -0.45
CA ASN A 48 -5.85 1.58 -1.55
C ASN A 48 -6.34 2.93 -2.08
N SER A 49 -6.17 3.19 -3.39
CA SER A 49 -6.47 4.51 -3.95
C SER A 49 -7.95 4.90 -3.86
N LYS A 50 -8.87 3.93 -3.97
CA LYS A 50 -10.31 4.19 -3.89
C LYS A 50 -10.67 4.70 -2.49
N VAL A 51 -10.25 3.96 -1.46
CA VAL A 51 -10.47 4.33 -0.05
C VAL A 51 -9.83 5.68 0.25
N PHE A 52 -8.58 5.89 -0.20
CA PHE A 52 -7.88 7.15 0.01
C PHE A 52 -8.64 8.35 -0.57
N ILE A 53 -9.16 8.24 -1.79
CA ILE A 53 -9.95 9.29 -2.44
C ILE A 53 -11.24 9.55 -1.67
N GLU A 54 -11.98 8.50 -1.32
CA GLU A 54 -13.24 8.60 -0.56
C GLU A 54 -13.03 9.32 0.79
N GLU A 55 -11.94 9.05 1.49
CA GLU A 55 -11.67 9.62 2.82
C GLU A 55 -11.06 11.02 2.80
N ASN A 56 -10.27 11.37 1.77
CA ASN A 56 -9.44 12.58 1.78
C ASN A 56 -9.80 13.62 0.72
N ILE A 57 -10.45 13.20 -0.37
CA ILE A 57 -10.73 14.07 -1.53
C ILE A 57 -12.24 14.24 -1.74
N GLY A 58 -13.07 13.28 -1.28
CA GLY A 58 -14.53 13.29 -1.42
C GLY A 58 -15.31 14.20 -0.45
N LYS A 59 -14.73 15.28 0.07
CA LYS A 59 -15.46 16.33 0.82
C LYS A 59 -15.55 17.63 0.04
#